data_AF-A0A925RDH8-F1
#
_entry.id   AF-A0A925RDH8-F1
#
_cell.length_a   1.000
_cell.length_b   1.000
_cell.length_c   1.000
_cell.angle_alpha   90.00
_cell.angle_beta   90.00
_cell.angle_gamma   90.00
#
_symmetry.space_group_name_H-M   'P 1'
#
loop_
_entity.id
_entity.type
_entity.pdbx_description
1 polymer ?
#
loop_
_entity_poly.entity_id
_entity_poly.type
_entity_poly.pdbx_seq_one_letter_code
_entity_poly.pdbx_strand_id
1 'polypeptide(L)'
;MKPEELKSFRSLLRLLQARLRGDVEQLQEEAFSNSESGGDQRSSNHMAEMGSDAWDLDFSLQLVENDQGVLEEISHALKKVDEGTYGLCELCLEHGIPDTKARIP
;
A
#
# COMPACT_ATOMS: atom_id res chain seq x y z
N MET A 1 8.08 22.92 5.32
CA MET A 1 7.40 23.30 4.05
C MET A 1 6.53 24.52 4.26
N LYS A 2 6.07 25.21 3.21
CA LYS A 2 5.01 26.20 3.35
C LYS A 2 3.69 25.48 3.66
N PRO A 3 2.78 26.09 4.45
CA PRO A 3 1.49 25.45 4.80
C PRO A 3 0.63 25.12 3.57
N GLU A 4 0.72 25.91 2.50
CA GLU A 4 0.03 25.63 1.23
C GLU A 4 0.56 24.39 0.52
N GLU A 5 1.87 24.12 0.61
CA GLU A 5 2.48 22.90 0.05
C GLU A 5 1.99 21.67 0.83
N LEU A 6 1.94 21.75 2.17
CA LEU A 6 1.43 20.67 3.02
C LEU A 6 -0.02 20.28 2.71
N LYS A 7 -0.90 21.27 2.45
CA LYS A 7 -2.28 21.01 2.03
C LYS A 7 -2.34 20.25 0.69
N SER A 8 -1.45 20.61 -0.23
CA SER A 8 -1.36 19.96 -1.55
C SER A 8 -0.91 18.50 -1.40
N PHE A 9 0.15 18.24 -0.62
CA PHE A 9 0.60 16.88 -0.34
C PHE A 9 -0.43 16.05 0.43
N ARG A 10 -1.14 16.64 1.39
CA ARG A 10 -2.24 15.96 2.10
C ARG A 10 -3.31 15.47 1.12
N SER A 11 -3.68 16.31 0.16
CA SER A 11 -4.69 15.97 -0.84
C SER A 11 -4.20 14.85 -1.75
N LEU A 12 -2.93 14.90 -2.17
CA LEU A 12 -2.31 13.84 -2.97
C LEU A 12 -2.23 12.50 -2.22
N LEU A 13 -1.77 12.51 -0.96
CA LEU A 13 -1.68 11.31 -0.13
C LEU A 13 -3.05 10.66 0.09
N ARG A 14 -4.10 11.47 0.28
CA ARG A 14 -5.48 10.95 0.39
C ARG A 14 -6.00 10.35 -0.92
N LEU A 15 -5.68 10.97 -2.04
CA LEU A 15 -6.03 10.42 -3.36
C LEU A 15 -5.36 9.06 -3.56
N LEU A 16 -4.07 8.97 -3.24
CA LEU A 16 -3.30 7.73 -3.34
C LEU A 16 -3.83 6.65 -2.39
N GLN A 17 -4.16 7.01 -1.15
CA GLN A 17 -4.78 6.10 -0.18
C GLN A 17 -6.10 5.54 -0.68
N ALA A 18 -6.97 6.39 -1.24
CA ALA A 18 -8.26 5.95 -1.78
C ALA A 18 -8.09 4.99 -2.96
N ARG A 19 -7.11 5.27 -3.84
CA ARG A 19 -6.78 4.39 -4.97
C ARG A 19 -6.28 3.02 -4.50
N LEU A 20 -5.25 2.98 -3.65
CA LEU A 20 -4.66 1.73 -3.16
C LEU A 20 -5.66 0.86 -2.40
N ARG A 21 -6.59 1.47 -1.65
CA ARG A 21 -7.67 0.70 -1.02
C ARG A 21 -8.58 0.01 -2.03
N GLY A 22 -8.93 0.71 -3.11
CA GLY A 22 -9.70 0.10 -4.20
C GLY A 22 -8.93 -1.03 -4.89
N ASP A 23 -7.62 -0.84 -5.12
CA ASP A 23 -6.76 -1.87 -5.73
C ASP A 23 -6.68 -3.13 -4.82
N VAL A 24 -6.50 -2.97 -3.50
CA VAL A 24 -6.51 -4.08 -2.53
C VAL A 24 -7.85 -4.79 -2.48
N GLU A 25 -8.96 -4.05 -2.44
CA GLU A 25 -10.31 -4.62 -2.41
C GLU A 25 -10.58 -5.47 -3.67
N GLN A 26 -10.19 -4.97 -4.85
CA GLN A 26 -10.33 -5.68 -6.11
C GLN A 26 -9.49 -6.97 -6.14
N LEU A 27 -8.21 -6.89 -5.77
CA LEU A 27 -7.32 -8.05 -5.74
C LEU A 27 -7.80 -9.13 -4.77
N GLN A 28 -8.34 -8.73 -3.62
CA GLN A 28 -8.95 -9.66 -2.68
C GLN A 28 -10.18 -10.35 -3.27
N GLU A 29 -11.07 -9.60 -3.92
CA GLU A 29 -12.27 -10.18 -4.56
C GLU A 29 -11.90 -11.17 -5.69
N GLU A 30 -10.91 -10.84 -6.51
CA GLU A 30 -10.39 -11.73 -7.56
C GLU A 30 -9.77 -13.01 -6.97
N ALA A 31 -8.97 -12.89 -5.91
CA ALA A 31 -8.39 -14.05 -5.23
C ALA A 31 -9.45 -14.97 -4.60
N PHE A 32 -10.49 -14.39 -3.97
CA PHE A 32 -11.57 -15.18 -3.35
C PHE A 32 -12.51 -15.81 -4.36
N SER A 33 -12.87 -15.11 -5.44
CA SER A 33 -13.76 -15.64 -6.48
C SER A 33 -13.16 -16.81 -7.27
N ASN A 34 -11.85 -16.78 -7.52
CA ASN A 34 -11.11 -17.91 -8.08
C ASN A 34 -11.10 -19.12 -7.13
N SER A 35 -11.10 -18.89 -5.81
CA SER A 35 -11.12 -19.96 -4.81
C SER A 35 -12.49 -20.65 -4.66
N GLU A 36 -13.61 -19.91 -4.79
CA GLU A 36 -14.97 -20.47 -4.69
C GLU A 36 -15.42 -21.21 -5.95
N SER A 37 -14.97 -20.79 -7.14
CA SER A 37 -15.26 -21.51 -8.40
C SER A 37 -14.63 -22.92 -8.46
N GLY A 38 -13.68 -23.23 -7.57
CA GLY A 38 -13.09 -24.56 -7.40
C GLY A 38 -13.94 -25.57 -6.61
N GLY A 39 -15.15 -25.17 -6.15
CA GLY A 39 -16.06 -26.03 -5.40
C GLY A 39 -16.83 -27.05 -6.24
N ASP A 40 -17.15 -26.74 -7.51
CA ASP A 40 -18.06 -27.54 -8.35
C ASP A 40 -17.40 -28.15 -9.61
N GLN A 41 -16.13 -27.84 -9.88
CA GLN A 41 -15.40 -28.37 -11.06
C GLN A 41 -14.35 -29.44 -10.72
N ARG A 42 -14.36 -29.98 -9.51
CA ARG A 42 -13.39 -31.00 -9.03
C ARG A 42 -13.40 -32.33 -9.78
N SER A 43 -14.29 -32.52 -10.75
CA SER A 43 -14.29 -33.68 -11.63
C SER A 43 -13.83 -33.29 -13.04
N SER A 44 -12.52 -33.28 -13.29
CA SER A 44 -11.91 -34.00 -14.42
C SER A 44 -10.64 -33.35 -15.01
N ASN A 45 -10.33 -32.08 -14.75
CA ASN A 45 -9.33 -31.39 -15.58
C ASN A 45 -8.14 -30.80 -14.76
N HIS A 46 -6.94 -31.30 -15.10
CA HIS A 46 -5.61 -30.67 -14.98
C HIS A 46 -4.87 -30.57 -13.61
N MET A 47 -4.13 -31.64 -13.29
CA MET A 47 -2.94 -31.61 -12.41
C MET A 47 -1.87 -30.55 -12.79
N ALA A 48 -1.92 -30.01 -14.01
CA ALA A 48 -1.01 -28.95 -14.46
C ALA A 48 -1.55 -27.53 -14.15
N GLU A 49 -2.88 -27.34 -14.08
CA GLU A 49 -3.49 -26.03 -13.79
C GLU A 49 -3.47 -25.72 -12.29
N MET A 50 -3.51 -26.74 -11.42
CA MET A 50 -3.32 -26.56 -9.96
C MET A 50 -2.03 -25.85 -9.57
N GLY A 51 -0.96 -25.96 -10.37
CA GLY A 51 0.29 -25.24 -10.12
C GLY A 51 0.25 -23.78 -10.54
N SER A 52 -0.51 -23.45 -11.58
CA SER A 52 -0.71 -22.07 -12.05
C SER A 52 -1.62 -21.32 -11.07
N ASP A 53 -2.76 -21.92 -10.69
CA ASP A 53 -3.72 -21.30 -9.78
C ASP A 53 -3.09 -20.96 -8.41
N ALA A 54 -2.21 -21.84 -7.91
CA ALA A 54 -1.47 -21.61 -6.68
C ALA A 54 -0.45 -20.47 -6.82
N TRP A 55 0.21 -20.34 -7.97
CA TRP A 55 1.15 -19.26 -8.24
C TRP A 55 0.43 -17.91 -8.41
N ASP A 56 -0.70 -17.89 -9.12
CA ASP A 56 -1.51 -16.68 -9.32
C ASP A 56 -2.06 -16.16 -7.99
N LEU A 57 -2.48 -17.06 -7.10
CA LEU A 57 -2.89 -16.71 -5.74
C LEU A 57 -1.72 -16.15 -4.91
N ASP A 58 -0.57 -16.81 -4.90
CA ASP A 58 0.62 -16.36 -4.17
C ASP A 58 1.09 -14.98 -4.64
N PHE A 59 1.10 -14.76 -5.95
CA PHE A 59 1.40 -13.47 -6.56
C PHE A 59 0.42 -12.38 -6.12
N SER A 60 -0.88 -12.68 -6.14
CA SER A 60 -1.93 -11.75 -5.71
C SER A 60 -1.81 -11.40 -4.22
N LEU A 61 -1.51 -12.38 -3.37
CA LEU A 61 -1.28 -12.17 -1.94
C LEU A 61 -0.06 -11.27 -1.72
N GLN A 62 1.05 -11.53 -2.41
CA GLN A 62 2.25 -10.71 -2.31
C GLN A 62 2.00 -9.25 -2.73
N LEU A 63 1.18 -9.03 -3.76
CA LEU A 63 0.78 -7.68 -4.18
C LEU A 63 -0.06 -6.98 -3.11
N VAL A 64 -1.04 -7.68 -2.54
CA VAL A 64 -1.87 -7.16 -1.44
C VAL A 64 -1.04 -6.83 -0.20
N GLU A 65 -0.07 -7.66 0.16
CA GLU A 65 0.86 -7.38 1.27
C GLU A 65 1.69 -6.11 1.00
N ASN A 66 2.17 -5.94 -0.24
CA ASN A 66 2.91 -4.74 -0.62
C ASN A 66 2.04 -3.49 -0.50
N ASP A 67 0.83 -3.51 -1.05
CA ASP A 67 -0.10 -2.38 -1.03
C ASP A 67 -0.53 -2.02 0.41
N GLN A 68 -0.70 -3.02 1.28
CA GLN A 68 -0.93 -2.78 2.71
C GLN A 68 0.26 -2.06 3.36
N GLY A 69 1.50 -2.47 3.06
CA GLY A 69 2.70 -1.76 3.52
C GLY A 69 2.74 -0.31 3.04
N VAL A 70 2.41 -0.06 1.77
CA VAL A 70 2.33 1.31 1.24
C VAL A 70 1.21 2.12 1.91
N LEU A 71 0.06 1.51 2.23
CA LEU A 71 -1.02 2.16 2.98
C LEU A 71 -0.59 2.58 4.40
N GLU A 72 0.25 1.79 5.06
CA GLU A 72 0.85 2.15 6.34
C GLU A 72 1.81 3.35 6.19
N GLU A 73 2.66 3.33 5.17
CA GLU A 73 3.57 4.45 4.86
C GLU A 73 2.80 5.75 4.56
N ILE A 74 1.70 5.67 3.81
CA ILE A 74 0.83 6.83 3.53
C ILE A 74 0.18 7.34 4.82
N SER A 75 -0.26 6.43 5.70
CA SER A 75 -0.84 6.81 6.98
C SER A 75 0.19 7.51 7.87
N HIS A 76 1.43 7.01 7.88
CA HIS A 76 2.55 7.66 8.55
C HIS A 76 2.88 9.04 7.95
N ALA A 77 2.93 9.15 6.63
CA ALA A 77 3.12 10.41 5.92
C ALA A 77 2.04 11.44 6.26
N LEU A 78 0.76 11.04 6.31
CA LEU A 78 -0.34 11.91 6.71
C LEU A 78 -0.19 12.42 8.15
N LYS A 79 0.25 11.57 9.08
CA LYS A 79 0.56 11.97 10.45
C LYS A 79 1.66 13.02 10.50
N LYS A 80 2.75 12.85 9.74
CA LYS A 80 3.82 13.85 9.62
C LYS A 80 3.34 15.17 9.01
N VAL A 81 2.36 15.12 8.10
CA VAL A 81 1.75 16.35 7.55
C VAL A 81 0.97 17.08 8.64
N ASP A 82 0.20 16.36 9.46
CA ASP A 82 -0.56 16.95 10.58
C ASP A 82 0.38 17.50 11.68
N GLU A 83 1.53 16.86 11.91
CA GLU A 83 2.59 17.33 12.83
C GLU A 83 3.48 18.45 12.24
N GLY A 84 3.38 18.71 10.94
CA GLY A 84 4.23 19.69 10.23
C GLY A 84 5.67 19.23 9.97
N THR A 85 6.01 17.98 10.27
CA THR A 85 7.33 17.36 10.10
C THR A 85 7.51 16.65 8.75
N TYR A 86 6.49 16.71 7.87
CA TYR A 86 6.57 16.14 6.53
C TYR A 86 7.71 16.77 5.71
N GLY A 87 8.52 15.90 5.08
CA GLY A 87 9.74 16.28 4.36
C GLY A 87 10.99 16.46 5.25
N LEU A 88 10.90 16.18 6.55
CA LEU A 88 12.06 16.10 7.44
C LEU A 88 12.51 14.64 7.64
N CYS A 89 13.82 14.45 7.71
CA CYS A 89 14.45 13.18 8.04
C CYS A 89 14.26 12.86 9.52
N GLU A 90 13.56 11.76 9.81
CA GLU A 90 13.27 11.31 11.17
C GLU A 90 14.53 10.99 11.95
N LEU A 91 15.48 10.27 11.32
CA LEU A 91 16.77 9.98 11.93
C LEU A 91 17.53 11.27 12.27
N CYS A 92 17.45 12.32 11.45
CA CYS A 92 18.09 13.59 11.77
C CYS A 92 17.45 14.25 12.99
N LEU A 93 16.12 14.23 13.09
CA LEU A 93 15.40 14.78 14.24
C LEU A 93 15.74 14.03 15.54
N GLU A 94 15.85 12.70 15.48
CA GLU A 94 16.25 11.87 16.62
C GLU A 94 17.66 12.21 17.13
N HIS A 95 18.59 12.52 16.23
CA HIS A 95 19.94 12.96 16.57
C HIS A 95 20.03 14.45 16.98
N GLY A 96 18.89 15.15 17.15
CA GLY A 96 18.84 16.55 17.56
C GLY A 96 19.30 17.53 16.47
N ILE A 97 19.29 17.12 15.20
CA ILE A 97 19.60 18.01 14.08
C ILE A 97 18.42 18.96 13.86
N PRO A 98 18.64 20.29 13.73
CA PRO A 98 17.56 21.25 13.56
C PRO A 98 16.85 21.08 12.20
N ASP A 99 15.56 21.40 12.15
CA ASP A 99 14.68 21.29 10.97
C ASP A 99 15.27 21.90 9.69
N THR A 100 16.04 22.99 9.83
CA THR A 100 16.69 23.67 8.69
C THR A 100 17.74 22.81 8.00
N LYS A 101 18.34 21.85 8.72
CA LYS A 101 19.34 20.90 8.22
C LYS A 101 18.78 19.48 8.01
N ALA A 102 17.66 19.15 8.65
CA ALA A 102 17.02 17.84 8.56
C ALA A 102 16.09 17.69 7.33
N ARG A 103 15.91 18.75 6.53
CA ARG A 103 15.04 18.70 5.35
C ARG A 103 15.62 17.80 4.26
N ILE A 104 14.81 16.85 3.80
CA ILE A 104 15.14 15.96 2.68
C ILE A 104 14.95 16.77 1.38
N PRO A 105 15.93 16.76 0.46
CA PRO A 105 15.87 17.48 -0.81
C PRO A 105 14.77 16.97 -1.74
#